data_AF-A0A6A5KK76-F1
#
_entry.id   AF-A0A6A5KK76-F1
#
_cell.length_a   1.000
_cell.length_b   1.000
_cell.length_c   1.000
_cell.angle_alpha   90.00
_cell.angle_beta   90.00
_cell.angle_gamma   90.00
#
_symmetry.space_group_name_H-M   'P 1'
#
loop_
_entity.id
_entity.type
_entity.pdbx_description
1 polymer ?
#
loop_
_entity_poly.entity_id
_entity_poly.type
_entity_poly.pdbx_seq_one_letter_code
_entity_poly.pdbx_strand_id
1 'polypeptide(L)'
;MTTSLDRLPFDLLFCIASDLNLEDIVHLGQTCRQLRALLEERTLCRRTVEISYPHTEEARLAQRKQTTYKEAFQAIYDRKHALSTAYPFSARILGYGTTFLYRQSTICVLDGEMVRVSDVHTQSDTVLLDLTAILRPILPSASALSENLEVRLLNYADKILAVHTTQRSGSRDNCIVAINTTADPPKGGRIITVVPLAAFSKLFVRHNARYLYYGTHTGTGGDGHHKWEIDGVSLNKEYPLPERERSLLLDDFHGSDIGSTVAFDIHNDYFYAVSNQGTFEVEEIDYTSFYHVVRFPLNRPLSDAVEKDERLYRRQHRQGPIHDSWTDLTLQLGERTNETVIVESRREWAQASSRQSRTFYITRLEFDNQIGSPMASTDGPLLPENDPYLPLLDSSNDPHWKETPDLYSWSQHPEFPKTETSPRSFILARTKFRAYSYSCTSFLDLVEDDRCCNDPSQPPCFRLRVGSRRELGLDVSQTNSKGKARANDTESTFMDDKTQYQYSPIRMWPPPASVCPCSKRLHGILNPPLPSGGQPHSRSVTGVLDERCFVFMVKAGRSYGSSDDNTLGTIVVVDFSRSQQHLDNSASSASMSRCDSKMEDDFSPASWEWVPGLEKRCRAGTCR
;
A
#
# COMPACT_ATOMS: atom_id res chain seq x y z
N MET A 1 -46.13 -0.44 25.98
CA MET A 1 -45.09 -1.50 25.96
C MET A 1 -43.91 -0.93 25.20
N THR A 2 -42.72 -0.92 25.78
CA THR A 2 -41.51 -0.47 25.08
C THR A 2 -40.99 -1.61 24.20
N THR A 3 -41.16 -1.48 22.89
CA THR A 3 -40.57 -2.41 21.92
C THR A 3 -39.06 -2.17 21.89
N SER A 4 -38.28 -3.23 22.14
CA SER A 4 -36.82 -3.18 22.11
C SER A 4 -36.29 -3.88 20.85
N LEU A 5 -35.09 -3.48 20.39
CA LEU A 5 -34.51 -3.96 19.13
C LEU A 5 -34.37 -5.49 19.11
N ASP A 6 -33.96 -6.09 20.23
CA ASP A 6 -33.83 -7.55 20.41
C ASP A 6 -35.16 -8.31 20.30
N ARG A 7 -36.31 -7.63 20.34
CA ARG A 7 -37.63 -8.27 20.23
C ARG A 7 -38.25 -8.17 18.84
N LEU A 8 -37.55 -7.57 17.87
CA LEU A 8 -38.04 -7.50 16.50
C LEU A 8 -37.97 -8.89 15.82
N PRO A 9 -38.88 -9.19 14.88
CA PRO A 9 -38.77 -10.34 14.00
C PRO A 9 -37.44 -10.38 13.24
N PHE A 10 -36.98 -11.59 12.94
CA PHE A 10 -35.72 -11.82 12.21
C PHE A 10 -35.62 -10.99 10.94
N ASP A 11 -36.67 -10.98 10.12
CA ASP A 11 -36.66 -10.31 8.81
C ASP A 11 -36.41 -8.80 8.94
N LEU A 12 -36.97 -8.16 9.97
CA LEU A 12 -36.73 -6.73 10.23
C LEU A 12 -35.29 -6.49 10.71
N LEU A 13 -34.77 -7.35 11.58
CA LEU A 13 -33.39 -7.23 12.07
C LEU A 13 -32.37 -7.50 10.97
N PHE A 14 -32.65 -8.45 10.08
CA PHE A 14 -31.83 -8.73 8.91
C PHE A 14 -31.79 -7.53 7.96
N CYS A 15 -32.93 -6.89 7.67
CA CYS A 15 -32.98 -5.67 6.86
C CYS A 15 -32.16 -4.54 7.51
N ILE A 16 -32.37 -4.28 8.80
CA ILE A 16 -31.61 -3.24 9.54
C ILE A 16 -30.10 -3.54 9.49
N ALA A 17 -29.69 -4.77 9.81
CA ALA A 17 -28.29 -5.14 9.84
C ALA A 17 -27.65 -5.17 8.44
N SER A 18 -28.43 -5.40 7.38
CA SER A 18 -27.95 -5.38 5.99
C SER A 18 -27.54 -3.99 5.52
N ASP A 19 -28.06 -2.94 6.15
CA ASP A 19 -27.74 -1.54 5.85
C ASP A 19 -26.61 -0.99 6.73
N LEU A 20 -26.08 -1.79 7.67
CA LEU A 20 -24.95 -1.43 8.51
C LEU A 20 -23.61 -1.74 7.83
N ASN A 21 -22.58 -0.97 8.16
CA ASN A 21 -21.20 -1.30 7.77
C ASN A 21 -20.68 -2.51 8.58
N LEU A 22 -19.54 -3.06 8.14
CA LEU A 22 -18.94 -4.24 8.74
C LEU A 22 -18.68 -4.12 10.25
N GLU A 23 -18.16 -2.97 10.68
CA GLU A 23 -17.81 -2.74 12.08
C GLU A 23 -19.06 -2.63 12.95
N ASP A 24 -20.08 -1.91 12.47
CA ASP A 24 -21.33 -1.71 13.19
C ASP A 24 -22.10 -3.03 13.36
N ILE A 25 -22.05 -3.91 12.35
CA ILE A 25 -22.57 -5.27 12.47
C ILE A 25 -21.87 -6.01 13.61
N VAL A 26 -20.53 -5.98 13.67
CA VAL A 26 -19.78 -6.67 14.75
C VAL A 26 -20.07 -6.07 16.12
N HIS A 27 -20.05 -4.74 16.24
CA HIS A 27 -20.34 -4.05 17.50
C HIS A 27 -21.77 -4.30 17.99
N LEU A 28 -22.76 -4.33 17.08
CA LEU A 28 -24.14 -4.69 17.41
C LEU A 28 -24.22 -6.09 18.04
N GLY A 29 -23.43 -7.05 17.53
CA GLY A 29 -23.36 -8.41 18.06
C GLY A 29 -22.70 -8.52 19.43
N GLN A 30 -21.93 -7.52 19.83
CA GLN A 30 -21.33 -7.46 21.16
C GLN A 30 -22.29 -6.92 22.22
N THR A 31 -23.44 -6.36 21.84
CA THR A 31 -24.40 -5.75 22.78
C THR A 31 -25.23 -6.77 23.57
N CYS A 32 -25.74 -7.83 22.93
CA CYS A 32 -26.51 -8.88 23.60
C CYS A 32 -26.43 -10.22 22.85
N ARG A 33 -26.74 -11.32 23.56
CA ARG A 33 -26.66 -12.68 23.02
C ARG A 33 -27.61 -12.93 21.85
N GLN A 34 -28.79 -12.33 21.86
CA GLN A 34 -29.78 -12.51 20.81
C GLN A 34 -29.32 -11.86 19.51
N LEU A 35 -28.88 -10.60 19.57
CA LEU A 35 -28.32 -9.90 18.41
C LEU A 35 -27.06 -10.62 17.92
N ARG A 36 -26.20 -11.12 18.82
CA ARG A 36 -25.07 -11.96 18.42
C ARG A 36 -25.49 -13.17 17.58
N ALA A 37 -26.48 -13.93 18.03
CA ALA A 37 -26.94 -15.12 17.32
C ALA A 37 -27.49 -14.79 15.93
N LEU A 38 -28.15 -13.64 15.78
CA LEU A 38 -28.63 -13.15 14.49
C LEU A 38 -27.48 -12.75 13.54
N LEU A 39 -26.41 -12.20 14.10
CA LEU A 39 -25.25 -11.75 13.36
C LEU A 39 -24.27 -12.89 13.02
N GLU A 40 -24.43 -14.03 13.67
CA GLU A 40 -23.75 -15.27 13.33
C GLU A 40 -24.47 -16.07 12.22
N GLU A 41 -25.60 -15.56 11.72
CA GLU A 41 -26.38 -16.16 10.63
C GLU A 41 -25.65 -15.99 9.27
N ARG A 42 -25.65 -17.07 8.47
CA ARG A 42 -24.83 -17.19 7.27
C ARG A 42 -25.26 -16.25 6.14
N THR A 43 -26.56 -15.98 6.00
CA THR A 43 -27.09 -15.11 4.93
C THR A 43 -26.68 -13.66 5.14
N LEU A 44 -26.62 -13.17 6.37
CA LEU A 44 -26.15 -11.81 6.64
C LEU A 44 -24.66 -11.67 6.31
N CYS A 45 -23.81 -12.56 6.84
CA CYS A 45 -22.38 -12.55 6.52
C CYS A 45 -22.13 -12.62 5.02
N ARG A 46 -22.87 -13.50 4.31
CA ARG A 46 -22.79 -13.62 2.86
C ARG A 46 -23.17 -12.31 2.17
N ARG A 47 -24.31 -11.73 2.53
CA ARG A 47 -24.79 -10.48 1.94
C ARG A 47 -23.80 -9.34 2.13
N THR A 48 -23.27 -9.16 3.35
CA THR A 48 -22.27 -8.10 3.63
C THR A 48 -20.99 -8.31 2.82
N VAL A 49 -20.47 -9.54 2.76
CA VAL A 49 -19.25 -9.85 2.01
C VAL A 49 -19.44 -9.66 0.51
N GLU A 50 -20.56 -10.12 -0.06
CA GLU A 50 -20.84 -10.01 -1.50
C GLU A 50 -21.16 -8.57 -1.94
N ILE A 51 -21.76 -7.74 -1.08
CA ILE A 51 -22.13 -6.35 -1.44
C ILE A 51 -21.01 -5.36 -1.16
N SER A 52 -20.35 -5.47 0.01
CA SER A 52 -19.44 -4.44 0.49
C SER A 52 -17.97 -4.78 0.24
N TYR A 53 -17.62 -6.07 0.12
CA TYR A 53 -16.25 -6.54 -0.02
C TYR A 53 -16.02 -7.62 -1.11
N PRO A 54 -16.76 -7.61 -2.25
CA PRO A 54 -16.72 -8.72 -3.22
C PRO A 54 -15.34 -8.98 -3.82
N HIS A 55 -14.46 -7.98 -3.84
CA HIS A 55 -13.14 -8.07 -4.47
C HIS A 55 -12.00 -8.36 -3.50
N THR A 56 -12.31 -8.56 -2.22
CA THR A 56 -11.31 -8.99 -1.23
C THR A 56 -10.87 -10.44 -1.48
N GLU A 57 -9.66 -10.79 -1.05
CA GLU A 57 -9.20 -12.18 -1.15
C GLU A 57 -10.10 -13.10 -0.32
N GLU A 58 -10.52 -12.69 0.87
CA GLU A 58 -11.43 -13.45 1.73
C GLU A 58 -12.77 -13.76 1.03
N ALA A 59 -13.35 -12.77 0.32
CA ALA A 59 -14.58 -12.98 -0.44
C ALA A 59 -14.38 -13.97 -1.60
N ARG A 60 -13.25 -13.88 -2.32
CA ARG A 60 -12.92 -14.81 -3.40
C ARG A 60 -12.73 -16.24 -2.89
N LEU A 61 -12.08 -16.42 -1.74
CA LEU A 61 -11.95 -17.73 -1.09
C LEU A 61 -13.32 -18.30 -0.69
N ALA A 62 -14.23 -17.45 -0.17
CA ALA A 62 -15.58 -17.86 0.20
C ALA A 62 -16.43 -18.25 -1.03
N GLN A 63 -16.36 -17.48 -2.12
CA GLN A 63 -17.02 -17.79 -3.39
C GLN A 63 -16.53 -19.12 -3.98
N ARG A 64 -15.23 -19.41 -3.86
CA ARG A 64 -14.61 -20.69 -4.26
C ARG A 64 -14.88 -21.84 -3.29
N LYS A 65 -15.65 -21.59 -2.22
CA LYS A 65 -15.96 -22.57 -1.15
C LYS A 65 -14.73 -23.12 -0.43
N GLN A 66 -13.65 -22.34 -0.38
CA GLN A 66 -12.43 -22.68 0.38
C GLN A 66 -12.51 -22.23 1.85
N THR A 67 -13.38 -21.26 2.14
CA THR A 67 -13.71 -20.78 3.49
C THR A 67 -15.19 -20.46 3.53
N THR A 68 -15.77 -20.32 4.72
CA THR A 68 -17.18 -19.90 4.86
C THR A 68 -17.31 -18.38 4.77
N TYR A 69 -18.48 -17.88 4.38
CA TYR A 69 -18.74 -16.43 4.41
C TYR A 69 -18.64 -15.83 5.82
N LYS A 70 -18.87 -16.62 6.88
CA LYS A 70 -18.68 -16.19 8.27
C LYS A 70 -17.20 -15.98 8.59
N GLU A 71 -16.35 -16.91 8.19
CA GLU A 71 -14.89 -16.78 8.34
C GLU A 71 -14.35 -15.62 7.52
N ALA A 72 -14.80 -15.46 6.26
CA ALA A 72 -14.41 -14.32 5.43
C ALA A 72 -14.85 -12.99 6.05
N PHE A 73 -16.08 -12.90 6.53
CA PHE A 73 -16.59 -11.72 7.24
C PHE A 73 -15.72 -11.38 8.46
N GLN A 74 -15.40 -12.37 9.29
CA GLN A 74 -14.56 -12.18 10.48
C GLN A 74 -13.14 -11.78 10.12
N ALA A 75 -12.54 -12.41 9.09
CA ALA A 75 -11.18 -12.12 8.65
C ALA A 75 -11.04 -10.70 8.09
N ILE A 76 -12.01 -10.24 7.28
CA ILE A 76 -12.07 -8.86 6.80
C ILE A 76 -12.18 -7.88 7.99
N TYR A 77 -13.07 -8.16 8.94
CA TYR A 77 -13.21 -7.30 10.13
C TYR A 77 -11.92 -7.26 10.94
N ASP A 78 -11.37 -8.44 11.26
CA ASP A 78 -10.17 -8.59 12.08
C ASP A 78 -8.99 -7.82 11.46
N ARG A 79 -8.73 -7.97 10.15
CA ARG A 79 -7.60 -7.27 9.51
C ARG A 79 -7.77 -5.76 9.45
N LYS A 80 -8.97 -5.29 9.10
CA LYS A 80 -9.25 -3.85 8.99
C LYS A 80 -9.19 -3.19 10.36
N HIS A 81 -9.79 -3.82 11.36
CA HIS A 81 -9.76 -3.36 12.73
C HIS A 81 -8.35 -3.39 13.33
N ALA A 82 -7.59 -4.46 13.11
CA ALA A 82 -6.21 -4.59 13.58
C ALA A 82 -5.30 -3.51 13.00
N LEU A 83 -5.38 -3.25 11.69
CA LEU A 83 -4.60 -2.19 11.06
C LEU A 83 -5.06 -0.81 11.56
N SER A 84 -6.36 -0.51 11.54
CA SER A 84 -6.90 0.81 11.88
C SER A 84 -6.71 1.20 13.35
N THR A 85 -6.49 0.23 14.24
CA THR A 85 -6.25 0.43 15.67
C THR A 85 -4.80 0.21 16.10
N ALA A 86 -3.89 -0.08 15.17
CA ALA A 86 -2.49 -0.48 15.44
C ALA A 86 -2.39 -1.66 16.41
N TYR A 87 -3.18 -2.71 16.18
CA TYR A 87 -3.24 -3.88 17.04
C TYR A 87 -3.09 -5.18 16.21
N PRO A 88 -1.86 -5.48 15.72
CA PRO A 88 -1.61 -6.67 14.90
C PRO A 88 -1.78 -7.97 15.69
N PHE A 89 -2.01 -9.07 14.98
CA PHE A 89 -2.13 -10.41 15.57
C PHE A 89 -0.80 -11.14 15.66
N SER A 90 0.21 -10.81 14.85
CA SER A 90 1.54 -11.39 15.03
C SER A 90 2.66 -10.46 14.58
N ALA A 91 3.87 -10.73 15.08
CA ALA A 91 5.08 -10.05 14.68
C ALA A 91 6.23 -11.06 14.73
N ARG A 92 7.07 -11.12 13.70
CA ARG A 92 8.20 -12.04 13.69
C ARG A 92 9.34 -11.58 12.82
N ILE A 93 10.56 -12.00 13.17
CA ILE A 93 11.73 -11.97 12.30
C ILE A 93 11.61 -13.14 11.34
N LEU A 94 11.46 -12.86 10.04
CA LEU A 94 11.34 -13.88 9.01
C LEU A 94 12.70 -14.48 8.63
N GLY A 95 13.75 -13.67 8.67
CA GLY A 95 15.10 -14.08 8.31
C GLY A 95 15.95 -12.91 7.83
N TYR A 96 17.01 -13.24 7.09
CA TYR A 96 17.99 -12.27 6.59
C TYR A 96 18.05 -12.32 5.05
N GLY A 97 18.53 -11.23 4.45
CA GLY A 97 18.77 -11.15 3.01
C GLY A 97 19.32 -9.78 2.60
N THR A 98 19.83 -9.68 1.39
CA THR A 98 20.32 -8.42 0.80
C THR A 98 19.18 -7.56 0.27
N THR A 99 18.11 -8.15 -0.23
CA THR A 99 16.89 -7.43 -0.58
C THR A 99 15.68 -8.34 -0.48
N PHE A 100 14.48 -7.75 -0.45
CA PHE A 100 13.25 -8.51 -0.51
C PHE A 100 12.25 -7.83 -1.43
N LEU A 101 11.31 -8.64 -1.90
CA LEU A 101 10.12 -8.21 -2.60
C LEU A 101 8.93 -8.91 -1.97
N TYR A 102 7.85 -8.16 -1.72
CA TYR A 102 6.63 -8.70 -1.13
C TYR A 102 5.42 -8.26 -1.95
N ARG A 103 4.66 -9.23 -2.47
CA ARG A 103 3.44 -9.00 -3.26
C ARG A 103 2.57 -10.25 -3.29
N GLN A 104 1.24 -10.09 -3.28
CA GLN A 104 0.27 -11.20 -3.31
C GLN A 104 0.56 -12.26 -2.22
N SER A 105 0.74 -11.82 -0.97
CA SER A 105 1.06 -12.68 0.18
C SER A 105 2.37 -13.47 0.09
N THR A 106 3.14 -13.29 -0.99
CA THR A 106 4.40 -14.00 -1.24
C THR A 106 5.57 -13.07 -1.03
N ILE A 107 6.58 -13.55 -0.32
CA ILE A 107 7.86 -12.88 -0.15
C ILE A 107 8.96 -13.61 -0.90
N CYS A 108 9.73 -12.86 -1.67
CA CYS A 108 10.95 -13.27 -2.33
C CYS A 108 12.13 -12.58 -1.64
N VAL A 109 13.02 -13.36 -1.02
CA VAL A 109 14.21 -12.84 -0.34
C VAL A 109 15.44 -13.25 -1.11
N LEU A 110 16.22 -12.26 -1.54
CA LEU A 110 17.53 -12.49 -2.15
C LEU A 110 18.59 -12.55 -1.06
N ASP A 111 19.39 -13.62 -1.07
CA ASP A 111 20.57 -13.78 -0.23
C ASP A 111 21.70 -14.38 -1.07
N GLY A 112 22.70 -13.55 -1.38
CA GLY A 112 23.73 -13.87 -2.37
C GLY A 112 23.11 -14.18 -3.74
N GLU A 113 23.25 -15.42 -4.19
CA GLU A 113 22.75 -15.92 -5.48
C GLU A 113 21.43 -16.71 -5.35
N MET A 114 20.94 -16.86 -4.11
CA MET A 114 19.74 -17.64 -3.82
C MET A 114 18.54 -16.72 -3.62
N VAL A 115 17.43 -17.04 -4.28
CA VAL A 115 16.13 -16.42 -3.98
C VAL A 115 15.25 -17.42 -3.28
N ARG A 116 14.86 -17.07 -2.05
CA ARG A 116 13.88 -17.82 -1.27
C ARG A 116 12.50 -17.24 -1.50
N VAL A 117 11.60 -18.05 -2.07
CA VAL A 117 10.21 -17.69 -2.32
C VAL A 117 9.31 -18.46 -1.35
N SER A 118 8.53 -17.74 -0.55
CA SER A 118 7.64 -18.33 0.46
C SER A 118 6.38 -17.49 0.63
N ASP A 119 5.27 -18.14 0.93
CA ASP A 119 4.05 -17.48 1.38
C ASP A 119 4.22 -17.02 2.84
N VAL A 120 3.76 -15.82 3.16
CA VAL A 120 3.90 -15.23 4.50
C VAL A 120 2.83 -15.76 5.47
N HIS A 121 1.68 -16.22 4.99
CA HIS A 121 0.57 -16.67 5.82
C HIS A 121 0.48 -18.19 5.93
N THR A 122 0.92 -18.92 4.89
CA THR A 122 0.87 -20.39 4.89
C THR A 122 2.23 -21.01 5.22
N GLN A 123 2.22 -22.17 5.89
CA GLN A 123 3.42 -23.00 6.07
C GLN A 123 3.75 -23.79 4.78
N SER A 124 3.55 -23.17 3.62
CA SER A 124 3.80 -23.83 2.33
C SER A 124 5.30 -24.10 2.14
N ASP A 125 5.60 -25.10 1.31
CA ASP A 125 6.98 -25.42 0.96
C ASP A 125 7.67 -24.19 0.36
N THR A 126 8.76 -23.81 1.00
CA THR A 126 9.60 -22.71 0.55
C THR A 126 10.36 -23.14 -0.70
N VAL A 127 10.22 -22.39 -1.78
CA VAL A 127 10.95 -22.66 -3.03
C VAL A 127 12.27 -21.90 -3.01
N LEU A 128 13.38 -22.63 -3.09
CA LEU A 128 14.72 -22.07 -3.23
C LEU A 128 15.12 -22.05 -4.70
N LEU A 129 15.47 -20.87 -5.20
CA LEU A 129 15.90 -20.63 -6.57
C LEU A 129 17.38 -20.28 -6.59
N ASP A 130 18.20 -21.15 -7.17
CA ASP A 130 19.61 -20.87 -7.48
C ASP A 130 19.66 -20.06 -8.78
N LEU A 131 19.88 -18.75 -8.68
CA LEU A 131 19.89 -17.87 -9.83
C LEU A 131 21.07 -18.16 -10.76
N THR A 132 22.21 -18.58 -10.22
CA THR A 132 23.40 -18.93 -11.00
C THR A 132 23.14 -20.16 -11.87
N ALA A 133 22.49 -21.18 -11.32
CA ALA A 133 22.06 -22.36 -12.09
C ALA A 133 20.97 -22.02 -13.12
N ILE A 134 20.01 -21.17 -12.75
CA ILE A 134 18.90 -20.78 -13.63
C ILE A 134 19.39 -19.91 -14.80
N LEU A 135 20.30 -18.97 -14.56
CA LEU A 135 20.74 -17.97 -15.55
C LEU A 135 21.90 -18.45 -16.43
N ARG A 136 22.66 -19.47 -16.00
CA ARG A 136 23.75 -20.08 -16.77
C ARG A 136 23.44 -20.34 -18.26
N PRO A 137 22.26 -20.85 -18.66
CA PRO A 137 21.95 -21.11 -20.07
C PRO A 137 21.81 -19.86 -20.94
N ILE A 138 21.53 -18.70 -20.33
CA ILE A 138 21.29 -17.43 -21.02
C ILE A 138 22.58 -16.61 -21.13
N LEU A 139 23.52 -16.82 -20.20
CA LEU A 139 24.75 -16.03 -20.14
C LEU A 139 25.71 -16.42 -21.27
N PRO A 140 26.23 -15.46 -22.07
CA PRO A 140 26.99 -15.74 -23.30
C PRO A 140 28.33 -16.47 -23.11
N SER A 141 28.83 -16.67 -21.89
CA SER A 141 30.15 -17.26 -21.64
C SER A 141 30.24 -17.96 -20.28
N ALA A 142 30.82 -19.17 -20.24
CA ALA A 142 31.05 -19.93 -19.00
C ALA A 142 31.98 -19.22 -17.99
N SER A 143 32.83 -18.30 -18.47
CA SER A 143 33.68 -17.42 -17.65
C SER A 143 32.92 -16.25 -16.99
N ALA A 144 31.73 -15.90 -17.47
CA ALA A 144 30.90 -14.80 -16.94
C ALA A 144 30.28 -15.11 -15.57
N LEU A 145 30.18 -16.40 -15.20
CA LEU A 145 29.70 -16.81 -13.87
C LEU A 145 30.74 -16.57 -12.77
N SER A 146 32.02 -16.41 -13.12
CA SER A 146 33.10 -16.15 -12.17
C SER A 146 33.28 -14.66 -11.87
N GLU A 147 32.58 -13.78 -12.58
CA GLU A 147 32.62 -12.32 -12.43
C GLU A 147 31.25 -11.77 -12.01
N ASN A 148 31.08 -11.53 -10.71
CA ASN A 148 30.05 -10.70 -10.05
C ASN A 148 28.80 -10.33 -10.88
N LEU A 149 27.93 -11.30 -11.16
CA LEU A 149 26.56 -11.06 -11.65
C LEU A 149 25.78 -10.33 -10.56
N GLU A 150 25.29 -9.12 -10.85
CA GLU A 150 24.43 -8.38 -9.92
C GLU A 150 22.96 -8.62 -10.30
N VAL A 151 22.16 -8.99 -9.31
CA VAL A 151 20.74 -9.28 -9.50
C VAL A 151 19.89 -8.37 -8.63
N ARG A 152 18.83 -7.81 -9.22
CA ARG A 152 17.84 -6.98 -8.53
C ARG A 152 16.44 -7.55 -8.77
N LEU A 153 15.68 -7.73 -7.68
CA LEU A 153 14.28 -8.13 -7.76
C LEU A 153 13.44 -6.95 -8.25
N LEU A 154 12.56 -7.16 -9.25
CA LEU A 154 11.76 -6.08 -9.85
C LEU A 154 10.27 -6.20 -9.55
N ASN A 155 9.69 -7.39 -9.73
CA ASN A 155 8.26 -7.64 -9.49
C ASN A 155 7.98 -9.13 -9.28
N TYR A 156 6.90 -9.42 -8.56
CA TYR A 156 6.37 -10.75 -8.36
C TYR A 156 4.86 -10.69 -8.54
N ALA A 157 4.33 -11.56 -9.39
CA ALA A 157 2.90 -11.75 -9.58
C ALA A 157 2.64 -13.12 -10.23
N ASP A 158 1.52 -13.76 -9.89
CA ASP A 158 1.06 -14.99 -10.54
C ASP A 158 2.12 -16.12 -10.60
N LYS A 159 2.92 -16.27 -9.53
CA LYS A 159 4.02 -17.25 -9.42
C LYS A 159 5.17 -17.03 -10.40
N ILE A 160 5.33 -15.81 -10.88
CA ILE A 160 6.42 -15.37 -11.75
C ILE A 160 7.20 -14.30 -10.99
N LEU A 161 8.52 -14.49 -10.92
CA LEU A 161 9.46 -13.50 -10.40
C LEU A 161 10.20 -12.86 -11.58
N ALA A 162 10.05 -11.54 -11.74
CA ALA A 162 10.85 -10.75 -12.65
C ALA A 162 12.10 -10.23 -11.93
N VAL A 163 13.28 -10.54 -12.47
CA VAL A 163 14.57 -10.04 -11.98
C VAL A 163 15.30 -9.26 -13.07
N HIS A 164 16.10 -8.29 -12.65
CA HIS A 164 17.05 -7.60 -13.50
C HIS A 164 18.44 -8.14 -13.22
N THR A 165 19.19 -8.43 -14.28
CA THR A 165 20.56 -8.95 -14.17
C THR A 165 21.53 -8.02 -14.91
N THR A 166 22.63 -7.66 -14.25
CA THR A 166 23.71 -6.85 -14.85
C THR A 166 25.06 -7.55 -14.71
N GLN A 167 25.89 -7.44 -15.74
CA GLN A 167 27.27 -7.93 -15.71
C GLN A 167 28.24 -6.80 -15.38
N ARG A 168 29.10 -7.01 -14.38
CA ARG A 168 30.02 -5.97 -13.87
C ARG A 168 31.23 -5.71 -14.78
N SER A 169 31.53 -6.62 -15.71
CA SER A 169 32.72 -6.61 -16.57
C SER A 169 32.44 -6.13 -18.01
N GLY A 170 31.92 -4.91 -18.16
CA GLY A 170 32.04 -4.13 -19.39
C GLY A 170 31.21 -4.57 -20.61
N SER A 171 30.60 -5.75 -20.64
CA SER A 171 29.51 -6.07 -21.59
C SER A 171 28.20 -5.48 -21.07
N ARG A 172 27.49 -4.74 -21.92
CA ARG A 172 26.17 -4.13 -21.61
C ARG A 172 25.03 -5.15 -21.70
N ASP A 173 25.25 -6.38 -21.25
CA ASP A 173 24.26 -7.44 -21.32
C ASP A 173 23.31 -7.34 -20.13
N ASN A 174 22.53 -6.26 -20.11
CA ASN A 174 21.46 -6.08 -19.14
C ASN A 174 20.23 -6.83 -19.66
N CYS A 175 19.55 -7.58 -18.80
CA CYS A 175 18.28 -8.18 -19.19
C CYS A 175 17.31 -8.28 -18.03
N ILE A 176 16.03 -8.33 -18.38
CA ILE A 176 14.95 -8.73 -17.49
C ILE A 176 14.68 -10.20 -17.74
N VAL A 177 14.67 -11.00 -16.68
CA VAL A 177 14.37 -12.43 -16.76
C VAL A 177 13.12 -12.71 -15.95
N ALA A 178 12.13 -13.34 -16.59
CA ALA A 178 10.94 -13.83 -15.91
C ALA A 178 11.13 -15.31 -15.53
N ILE A 179 11.06 -15.59 -14.23
CA ILE A 179 11.38 -16.90 -13.64
C ILE A 179 10.11 -17.48 -12.99
N ASN A 180 9.77 -18.72 -13.34
CA ASN A 180 8.70 -19.46 -12.70
C ASN A 180 9.12 -19.95 -11.30
N THR A 181 8.32 -19.62 -10.30
CA THR A 181 8.57 -19.95 -8.89
C THR A 181 7.77 -21.14 -8.37
N THR A 182 7.09 -21.92 -9.22
CA THR A 182 6.43 -23.16 -8.79
C THR A 182 7.47 -24.20 -8.35
N ALA A 183 7.11 -25.09 -7.42
CA ALA A 183 7.98 -26.19 -7.00
C ALA A 183 8.44 -27.03 -8.21
N ASP A 184 7.46 -27.46 -9.02
CA ASP A 184 7.68 -28.18 -10.28
C ASP A 184 7.44 -27.25 -11.48
N PRO A 185 8.50 -26.81 -12.18
CA PRO A 185 8.34 -25.96 -13.35
C PRO A 185 7.85 -26.77 -14.56
N PRO A 186 6.93 -26.22 -15.38
CA PRO A 186 6.49 -26.88 -16.60
C PRO A 186 7.66 -27.04 -17.58
N LYS A 187 7.80 -28.23 -18.19
CA LYS A 187 8.84 -28.57 -19.19
C LYS A 187 10.29 -28.56 -18.66
N GLY A 188 10.49 -28.59 -17.33
CA GLY A 188 11.81 -28.73 -16.71
C GLY A 188 12.68 -27.47 -16.70
N GLY A 189 12.22 -26.35 -17.28
CA GLY A 189 12.91 -25.06 -17.28
C GLY A 189 12.14 -24.00 -16.49
N ARG A 190 12.85 -23.19 -15.70
CA ARG A 190 12.24 -22.10 -14.90
C ARG A 190 12.13 -20.78 -15.65
N ILE A 191 12.94 -20.56 -16.69
CA ILE A 191 12.92 -19.33 -17.47
C ILE A 191 11.68 -19.33 -18.36
N ILE A 192 10.87 -18.28 -18.24
CA ILE A 192 9.69 -18.04 -19.08
C ILE A 192 10.06 -17.19 -20.28
N THR A 193 10.74 -16.06 -20.04
CA THR A 193 11.21 -15.15 -21.08
C THR A 193 12.44 -14.37 -20.62
N VAL A 194 13.22 -13.90 -21.58
CA VAL A 194 14.39 -13.04 -21.39
C VAL A 194 14.21 -11.83 -22.28
N VAL A 195 14.31 -10.64 -21.70
CA VAL A 195 14.17 -9.37 -22.41
C VAL A 195 15.49 -8.62 -22.34
N PRO A 196 16.24 -8.48 -23.44
CA PRO A 196 17.48 -7.71 -23.45
C PRO A 196 17.19 -6.22 -23.32
N LEU A 197 18.02 -5.52 -22.54
CA LEU A 197 17.96 -4.07 -22.31
C LEU A 197 19.25 -3.41 -22.82
N ALA A 198 19.15 -2.63 -23.89
CA ALA A 198 20.31 -1.95 -24.48
C ALA A 198 20.87 -0.84 -23.59
N ALA A 199 19.97 -0.03 -23.01
CA ALA A 199 20.27 1.01 -22.03
C ALA A 199 19.03 1.25 -21.18
N PHE A 200 19.22 1.61 -19.91
CA PHE A 200 18.11 1.99 -19.04
C PHE A 200 18.55 3.09 -18.06
N SER A 201 17.61 3.94 -17.70
CA SER A 201 17.72 4.95 -16.65
C SER A 201 16.41 4.87 -15.89
N LYS A 202 16.47 4.44 -14.63
CA LYS A 202 15.31 3.95 -13.87
C LYS A 202 14.62 2.76 -14.58
N LEU A 203 14.07 1.84 -13.79
CA LEU A 203 13.47 0.63 -14.32
C LEU A 203 12.33 0.21 -13.41
N PHE A 204 11.18 -0.10 -14.00
CA PHE A 204 10.11 -0.81 -13.32
C PHE A 204 9.64 -1.97 -14.17
N VAL A 205 9.03 -2.95 -13.50
CA VAL A 205 8.31 -4.05 -14.15
C VAL A 205 6.96 -4.22 -13.48
N ARG A 206 5.92 -4.43 -14.28
CA ARG A 206 4.59 -4.88 -13.85
C ARG A 206 4.17 -6.01 -14.77
N HIS A 207 3.68 -7.09 -14.19
CA HIS A 207 3.23 -8.23 -14.98
C HIS A 207 2.09 -8.95 -14.28
N ASN A 208 1.40 -9.77 -15.06
CA ASN A 208 0.47 -10.79 -14.58
C ASN A 208 0.89 -12.15 -15.18
N ALA A 209 0.01 -13.15 -15.15
CA ALA A 209 0.27 -14.46 -15.75
C ALA A 209 0.46 -14.44 -17.29
N ARG A 210 0.01 -13.39 -17.99
CA ARG A 210 -0.07 -13.32 -19.46
C ARG A 210 0.92 -12.36 -20.09
N TYR A 211 1.14 -11.20 -19.47
CA TYR A 211 1.92 -10.10 -20.04
C TYR A 211 2.91 -9.56 -19.02
N LEU A 212 4.10 -9.20 -19.48
CA LEU A 212 5.10 -8.45 -18.72
C LEU A 212 5.34 -7.11 -19.41
N TYR A 213 5.09 -6.03 -18.68
CA TYR A 213 5.40 -4.67 -19.08
C TYR A 213 6.55 -4.12 -18.24
N TYR A 214 7.45 -3.41 -18.90
CA TYR A 214 8.54 -2.70 -18.26
C TYR A 214 8.65 -1.31 -18.84
N GLY A 215 9.23 -0.39 -18.07
CA GLY A 215 9.48 0.96 -18.54
C GLY A 215 10.83 1.48 -18.10
N THR A 216 11.43 2.27 -18.97
CA THR A 216 12.70 2.96 -18.75
C THR A 216 12.53 4.46 -18.99
N HIS A 217 13.19 5.28 -18.19
CA HIS A 217 13.21 6.74 -18.33
C HIS A 217 14.36 7.18 -19.24
N THR A 218 14.42 6.56 -20.43
CA THR A 218 15.47 6.77 -21.45
C THR A 218 14.93 7.36 -22.74
N GLY A 219 13.62 7.32 -22.95
CA GLY A 219 13.01 7.91 -24.15
C GLY A 219 13.36 9.38 -24.24
N THR A 220 13.51 9.90 -25.46
CA THR A 220 13.74 11.32 -25.70
C THR A 220 12.53 11.88 -26.42
N GLY A 221 11.84 12.82 -25.79
CA GLY A 221 10.73 13.53 -26.42
C GLY A 221 11.21 14.53 -27.48
N GLY A 222 10.27 15.08 -28.24
CA GLY A 222 10.55 16.17 -29.19
C GLY A 222 11.05 17.46 -28.51
N ASP A 223 10.83 17.59 -27.20
CA ASP A 223 11.26 18.66 -26.31
C ASP A 223 12.72 18.49 -25.80
N GLY A 224 13.36 17.37 -26.11
CA GLY A 224 14.73 17.07 -25.66
C GLY A 224 14.84 16.58 -24.21
N HIS A 225 13.71 16.43 -23.50
CA HIS A 225 13.70 15.87 -22.15
C HIS A 225 13.56 14.35 -22.17
N HIS A 226 14.02 13.72 -21.10
CA HIS A 226 13.84 12.28 -20.90
C HIS A 226 12.38 11.98 -20.55
N LYS A 227 11.81 10.98 -21.22
CA LYS A 227 10.43 10.51 -21.06
C LYS A 227 10.41 9.02 -20.75
N TRP A 228 9.27 8.56 -20.23
CA TRP A 228 9.03 7.14 -20.00
C TRP A 228 8.76 6.42 -21.32
N GLU A 229 9.55 5.39 -21.58
CA GLU A 229 9.39 4.47 -22.68
C GLU A 229 8.90 3.13 -22.13
N ILE A 230 7.73 2.67 -22.58
CA ILE A 230 7.05 1.47 -22.08
C ILE A 230 7.05 0.39 -23.15
N ASP A 231 7.53 -0.78 -22.78
CA ASP A 231 7.54 -1.95 -23.66
C ASP A 231 6.97 -3.17 -22.93
N GLY A 232 6.64 -4.21 -23.69
CA GLY A 232 5.86 -5.33 -23.20
C GLY A 232 6.06 -6.59 -24.02
N VAL A 233 6.10 -7.72 -23.32
CA VAL A 233 6.26 -9.05 -23.88
C VAL A 233 5.16 -9.98 -23.39
N SER A 234 4.78 -10.93 -24.24
CA SER A 234 3.86 -12.00 -23.85
C SER A 234 4.60 -13.08 -23.04
N LEU A 235 4.06 -13.43 -21.88
CA LEU A 235 4.52 -14.54 -21.04
C LEU A 235 3.81 -15.85 -21.37
N ASN A 236 2.66 -15.79 -22.04
CA ASN A 236 1.90 -16.96 -22.49
C ASN A 236 1.64 -16.88 -23.99
N LYS A 237 2.13 -17.88 -24.73
CA LYS A 237 1.99 -17.98 -26.20
C LYS A 237 0.55 -17.95 -26.72
N GLU A 238 -0.44 -18.28 -25.88
CA GLU A 238 -1.87 -18.19 -26.21
C GLU A 238 -2.37 -16.74 -26.27
N TYR A 239 -1.60 -15.80 -25.74
CA TYR A 239 -1.91 -14.38 -25.65
C TYR A 239 -0.79 -13.56 -26.31
N PRO A 240 -0.58 -13.67 -27.63
CA PRO A 240 0.46 -12.91 -28.32
C PRO A 240 0.17 -11.41 -28.27
N LEU A 241 1.24 -10.61 -28.22
CA LEU A 241 1.16 -9.16 -28.40
C LEU A 241 1.31 -8.81 -29.88
N PRO A 242 0.69 -7.71 -30.34
CA PRO A 242 0.92 -7.21 -31.70
C PRO A 242 2.40 -6.85 -31.88
N GLU A 243 2.92 -7.06 -33.09
CA GLU A 243 4.25 -6.59 -33.46
C GLU A 243 4.30 -5.06 -33.39
N ARG A 244 5.40 -4.54 -32.85
CA ARG A 244 5.64 -3.10 -32.70
C ARG A 244 7.04 -2.79 -33.17
N GLU A 245 7.17 -1.73 -33.97
CA GLU A 245 8.47 -1.26 -34.45
C GLU A 245 9.26 -0.54 -33.35
N ARG A 246 8.55 0.06 -32.38
CA ARG A 246 9.13 0.85 -31.29
C ARG A 246 8.31 0.68 -30.01
N SER A 247 8.97 0.85 -28.88
CA SER A 247 8.31 0.94 -27.58
C SER A 247 7.36 2.14 -27.54
N LEU A 248 6.39 2.10 -26.62
CA LEU A 248 5.42 3.17 -26.42
C LEU A 248 6.04 4.32 -25.62
N LEU A 249 6.28 5.45 -26.27
CA LEU A 249 6.72 6.68 -25.60
C LEU A 249 5.52 7.36 -24.93
N LEU A 250 5.62 7.64 -23.63
CA LEU A 250 4.61 8.44 -22.94
C LEU A 250 4.94 9.92 -23.12
N ASP A 251 4.48 10.49 -24.23
CA ASP A 251 4.55 11.94 -24.46
C ASP A 251 3.67 12.71 -23.47
N ASP A 252 4.15 13.88 -23.06
CA ASP A 252 3.51 14.81 -22.11
C ASP A 252 3.17 14.17 -20.75
N PHE A 253 4.00 13.20 -20.36
CA PHE A 253 3.95 12.51 -19.08
C PHE A 253 5.24 12.75 -18.30
N HIS A 254 5.19 13.73 -17.40
CA HIS A 254 6.36 14.24 -16.68
C HIS A 254 6.63 13.46 -15.38
N GLY A 255 7.82 13.65 -14.81
CA GLY A 255 8.22 13.04 -13.55
C GLY A 255 8.93 11.71 -13.71
N SER A 256 9.80 11.42 -12.73
CA SER A 256 10.76 10.32 -12.85
C SER A 256 10.88 9.47 -11.59
N ASP A 257 10.44 9.95 -10.42
CA ASP A 257 10.55 9.22 -9.16
C ASP A 257 9.31 8.38 -8.89
N ILE A 258 9.43 7.06 -9.10
CA ILE A 258 8.36 6.11 -8.88
C ILE A 258 7.96 6.10 -7.40
N GLY A 259 6.67 6.25 -7.12
CA GLY A 259 6.11 6.34 -5.78
C GLY A 259 6.08 7.76 -5.21
N SER A 260 6.63 8.76 -5.92
CA SER A 260 6.61 10.17 -5.49
C SER A 260 5.99 11.07 -6.55
N THR A 261 6.55 11.02 -7.78
CA THR A 261 6.08 11.83 -8.90
C THR A 261 5.28 11.03 -9.92
N VAL A 262 5.59 9.74 -10.05
CA VAL A 262 4.90 8.83 -10.97
C VAL A 262 4.52 7.51 -10.30
N ALA A 263 3.44 6.88 -10.73
CA ALA A 263 3.02 5.56 -10.29
C ALA A 263 2.56 4.72 -11.49
N PHE A 264 2.94 3.43 -11.48
CA PHE A 264 2.59 2.47 -12.52
C PHE A 264 1.97 1.22 -11.90
N ASP A 265 0.86 0.75 -12.47
CA ASP A 265 0.29 -0.53 -12.08
C ASP A 265 -0.52 -1.19 -13.22
N ILE A 266 -0.81 -2.48 -13.04
CA ILE A 266 -1.66 -3.25 -13.95
C ILE A 266 -2.90 -3.72 -13.19
N HIS A 267 -4.07 -3.45 -13.73
CA HIS A 267 -5.34 -3.88 -13.16
C HIS A 267 -6.43 -4.04 -14.22
N ASN A 268 -7.35 -4.98 -14.03
CA ASN A 268 -8.49 -5.22 -14.93
C ASN A 268 -8.13 -5.32 -16.43
N ASP A 269 -7.01 -5.97 -16.77
CA ASP A 269 -6.49 -6.07 -18.15
C ASP A 269 -6.10 -4.72 -18.80
N TYR A 270 -5.85 -3.69 -17.99
CA TYR A 270 -5.26 -2.41 -18.40
C TYR A 270 -3.94 -2.14 -17.69
N PHE A 271 -3.05 -1.44 -18.38
CA PHE A 271 -1.90 -0.75 -17.80
C PHE A 271 -2.31 0.67 -17.41
N TYR A 272 -1.85 1.14 -16.26
CA TYR A 272 -2.08 2.50 -15.76
C TYR A 272 -0.75 3.19 -15.42
N ALA A 273 -0.64 4.45 -15.81
CA ALA A 273 0.40 5.37 -15.38
C ALA A 273 -0.24 6.66 -14.88
N VAL A 274 0.24 7.19 -13.77
CA VAL A 274 -0.18 8.49 -13.22
C VAL A 274 1.05 9.32 -12.90
N SER A 275 1.01 10.59 -13.27
CA SER A 275 1.96 11.60 -12.84
C SER A 275 1.26 12.73 -12.09
N ASN A 276 1.95 13.34 -11.14
CA ASN A 276 1.52 14.55 -10.45
C ASN A 276 2.31 15.81 -10.86
N GLN A 277 3.06 15.73 -11.97
CA GLN A 277 3.81 16.83 -12.58
C GLN A 277 3.26 17.12 -13.98
N GLY A 278 3.07 18.40 -14.30
CA GLY A 278 2.56 18.84 -15.60
C GLY A 278 3.62 19.35 -16.57
N THR A 279 4.77 19.83 -16.07
CA THR A 279 5.88 20.34 -16.89
C THR A 279 7.22 20.02 -16.23
N PHE A 280 8.31 20.11 -17.02
CA PHE A 280 9.69 19.98 -16.51
C PHE A 280 10.21 21.28 -15.91
N GLU A 281 9.72 22.41 -16.39
CA GLU A 281 10.09 23.75 -15.91
C GLU A 281 9.18 24.16 -14.76
N VAL A 282 9.73 24.92 -13.81
CA VAL A 282 8.92 25.50 -12.75
C VAL A 282 8.19 26.69 -13.35
N GLU A 283 6.92 26.50 -13.72
CA GLU A 283 6.06 27.62 -14.06
C GLU A 283 5.86 28.50 -12.82
N GLU A 284 6.15 29.79 -12.95
CA GLU A 284 6.01 30.73 -11.83
C GLU A 284 4.55 30.89 -11.39
N ILE A 285 3.59 30.69 -12.31
CA ILE A 285 2.14 30.83 -12.07
C ILE A 285 1.36 29.73 -12.82
N ASP A 286 1.29 28.54 -12.24
CA ASP A 286 0.30 27.52 -12.60
C ASP A 286 -0.87 27.60 -11.60
N TYR A 287 -2.08 27.96 -12.06
CA TYR A 287 -3.24 28.12 -11.17
C TYR A 287 -3.74 26.77 -10.66
N THR A 288 -3.77 25.76 -11.53
CA THR A 288 -4.34 24.44 -11.24
C THR A 288 -3.37 23.35 -11.67
N SER A 289 -2.82 22.65 -10.69
CA SER A 289 -2.07 21.44 -10.97
C SER A 289 -3.03 20.28 -11.24
N PHE A 290 -2.70 19.48 -12.25
CA PHE A 290 -3.43 18.27 -12.64
C PHE A 290 -2.64 16.99 -12.33
N TYR A 291 -3.36 15.87 -12.27
CA TYR A 291 -2.78 14.57 -12.51
C TYR A 291 -2.80 14.30 -14.02
N HIS A 292 -1.73 13.72 -14.53
CA HIS A 292 -1.64 13.23 -15.89
C HIS A 292 -1.78 11.72 -15.85
N VAL A 293 -2.88 11.21 -16.40
CA VAL A 293 -3.21 9.80 -16.36
C VAL A 293 -3.11 9.22 -17.76
N VAL A 294 -2.46 8.07 -17.88
CA VAL A 294 -2.38 7.30 -19.12
C VAL A 294 -2.82 5.88 -18.85
N ARG A 295 -3.65 5.31 -19.72
CA ARG A 295 -3.96 3.88 -19.71
C ARG A 295 -3.99 3.28 -21.11
N PHE A 296 -3.76 1.98 -21.20
CA PHE A 296 -3.99 1.21 -22.41
C PHE A 296 -4.28 -0.27 -22.09
N PRO A 297 -5.04 -0.99 -22.95
CA PRO A 297 -5.29 -2.42 -22.78
C PRO A 297 -4.00 -3.25 -22.87
N LEU A 298 -3.82 -4.24 -21.97
CA LEU A 298 -2.62 -5.09 -21.95
C LEU A 298 -2.45 -5.97 -23.21
N ASN A 299 -3.51 -6.18 -23.98
CA ASN A 299 -3.41 -6.93 -25.24
C ASN A 299 -3.13 -6.02 -26.44
N ARG A 300 -3.17 -4.69 -26.27
CA ARG A 300 -3.01 -3.70 -27.35
C ARG A 300 -2.18 -2.49 -26.87
N PRO A 301 -0.87 -2.66 -26.62
CA PRO A 301 0.03 -1.57 -26.22
C PRO A 301 0.48 -0.71 -27.41
N LEU A 302 -0.49 -0.17 -28.15
CA LEU A 302 -0.29 0.65 -29.33
C LEU A 302 -0.66 2.10 -29.03
N SER A 303 0.01 3.06 -29.67
CA SER A 303 -0.21 4.50 -29.44
C SER A 303 -1.67 4.92 -29.70
N ASP A 304 -2.35 4.28 -30.65
CA ASP A 304 -3.75 4.53 -30.98
C ASP A 304 -4.76 3.99 -29.95
N ALA A 305 -4.32 3.09 -29.07
CA ALA A 305 -5.13 2.52 -27.98
C ALA A 305 -4.83 3.17 -26.63
N VAL A 306 -3.95 4.17 -26.60
CA VAL A 306 -3.64 4.95 -25.39
C VAL A 306 -4.75 5.94 -25.13
N GLU A 307 -5.31 5.87 -23.93
CA GLU A 307 -6.26 6.84 -23.41
C GLU A 307 -5.54 7.72 -22.39
N LYS A 308 -5.70 9.04 -22.50
CA LYS A 308 -5.07 10.02 -21.60
C LYS A 308 -6.13 10.92 -20.97
N ASP A 309 -5.92 11.27 -19.71
CA ASP A 309 -6.56 12.41 -19.05
C ASP A 309 -5.47 13.27 -18.41
N GLU A 310 -5.17 14.39 -19.07
CA GLU A 310 -4.13 15.36 -18.66
C GLU A 310 -4.72 16.49 -17.80
N ARG A 311 -6.05 16.51 -17.59
CA ARG A 311 -6.74 17.59 -16.86
C ARG A 311 -7.54 17.07 -15.67
N LEU A 312 -7.15 15.90 -15.13
CA LEU A 312 -7.70 15.38 -13.89
C LEU A 312 -7.28 16.29 -12.73
N TYR A 313 -8.23 16.93 -12.07
CA TYR A 313 -7.94 17.93 -11.04
C TYR A 313 -7.11 17.32 -9.89
N ARG A 314 -6.00 17.98 -9.52
CA ARG A 314 -5.17 17.61 -8.37
C ARG A 314 -5.24 18.65 -7.24
N ARG A 315 -4.93 19.91 -7.55
CA ARG A 315 -4.94 21.01 -6.56
C ARG A 315 -4.98 22.39 -7.21
N GLN A 316 -5.42 23.36 -6.42
CA GLN A 316 -5.24 24.77 -6.73
C GLN A 316 -3.96 25.31 -6.10
N HIS A 317 -3.31 26.25 -6.78
CA HIS A 317 -2.15 27.00 -6.27
C HIS A 317 -2.44 27.70 -4.92
N ARG A 318 -3.66 28.24 -4.74
CA ARG A 318 -4.13 28.89 -3.50
C ARG A 318 -4.06 28.00 -2.25
N GLN A 319 -3.95 26.68 -2.41
CA GLN A 319 -3.79 25.75 -1.28
C GLN A 319 -2.42 25.84 -0.61
N GLY A 320 -1.48 26.61 -1.19
CA GLY A 320 -0.16 26.87 -0.63
C GLY A 320 0.89 25.86 -1.09
N PRO A 321 2.17 26.08 -0.75
CA PRO A 321 3.27 25.21 -1.16
C PRO A 321 3.18 23.82 -0.53
N ILE A 322 3.89 22.86 -1.14
CA ILE A 322 3.99 21.48 -0.69
C ILE A 322 5.43 21.12 -0.36
N HIS A 323 5.62 20.22 0.59
CA HIS A 323 6.94 19.69 0.92
C HIS A 323 7.16 18.38 0.15
N ASP A 324 7.79 18.45 -1.03
CA ASP A 324 7.88 17.33 -1.98
C ASP A 324 8.50 16.04 -1.40
N SER A 325 9.44 16.14 -0.45
CA SER A 325 10.01 14.94 0.21
C SER A 325 9.00 14.13 1.06
N TRP A 326 7.80 14.67 1.27
CA TRP A 326 6.67 14.00 1.93
C TRP A 326 5.62 13.46 0.98
N THR A 327 5.79 13.71 -0.33
CA THR A 327 4.88 13.19 -1.34
C THR A 327 5.05 11.67 -1.46
N ASP A 328 3.91 10.98 -1.47
CA ASP A 328 3.81 9.55 -1.76
C ASP A 328 2.63 9.39 -2.71
N LEU A 329 2.84 8.74 -3.85
CA LEU A 329 1.88 8.59 -4.93
C LEU A 329 1.74 7.12 -5.29
N THR A 330 0.53 6.58 -5.09
CA THR A 330 0.24 5.17 -5.37
C THR A 330 -1.08 5.01 -6.11
N LEU A 331 -1.17 3.91 -6.88
CA LEU A 331 -2.44 3.41 -7.42
C LEU A 331 -2.92 2.30 -6.50
N GLN A 332 -4.16 2.38 -6.05
CA GLN A 332 -4.77 1.39 -5.15
C GLN A 332 -6.16 0.98 -5.64
N LEU A 333 -6.69 -0.11 -5.10
CA LEU A 333 -7.97 -0.68 -5.52
C LEU A 333 -9.04 -0.53 -4.45
N GLY A 334 -10.26 -0.20 -4.87
CA GLY A 334 -11.44 -0.26 -4.01
C GLY A 334 -11.93 -1.70 -3.81
N GLU A 335 -12.05 -2.15 -2.56
CA GLU A 335 -12.53 -3.51 -2.23
C GLU A 335 -14.01 -3.74 -2.61
N ARG A 336 -14.79 -2.66 -2.72
CA ARG A 336 -16.22 -2.69 -3.05
C ARG A 336 -16.48 -2.67 -4.56
N THR A 337 -15.83 -1.76 -5.28
CA THR A 337 -16.11 -1.48 -6.70
C THR A 337 -15.06 -2.03 -7.65
N ASN A 338 -13.90 -2.45 -7.14
CA ASN A 338 -12.73 -2.82 -7.93
C ASN A 338 -12.18 -1.69 -8.82
N GLU A 339 -12.56 -0.45 -8.52
CA GLU A 339 -12.07 0.75 -9.20
C GLU A 339 -10.66 1.08 -8.75
N THR A 340 -9.86 1.57 -9.70
CA THR A 340 -8.53 2.11 -9.42
C THR A 340 -8.67 3.54 -8.89
N VAL A 341 -7.97 3.84 -7.80
CA VAL A 341 -7.89 5.18 -7.22
C VAL A 341 -6.44 5.64 -7.14
N ILE A 342 -6.23 6.93 -7.34
CA ILE A 342 -4.98 7.61 -7.00
C ILE A 342 -5.03 7.94 -5.51
N VAL A 343 -3.98 7.55 -4.80
CA VAL A 343 -3.74 7.96 -3.41
C VAL A 343 -2.47 8.79 -3.37
N GLU A 344 -2.61 10.07 -3.00
CA GLU A 344 -1.47 10.98 -2.85
C GLU A 344 -1.40 11.51 -1.41
N SER A 345 -0.30 11.24 -0.72
CA SER A 345 0.05 11.94 0.53
C SER A 345 0.72 13.26 0.20
N ARG A 346 0.29 14.35 0.82
CA ARG A 346 0.95 15.67 0.70
C ARG A 346 1.14 16.28 2.06
N ARG A 347 2.26 16.97 2.27
CA ARG A 347 2.48 17.81 3.45
C ARG A 347 2.49 19.27 3.01
N GLU A 348 1.53 20.02 3.52
CA GLU A 348 1.15 21.33 2.95
C GLU A 348 1.16 22.39 4.04
N TRP A 349 1.47 23.63 3.65
CA TRP A 349 1.30 24.81 4.50
C TRP A 349 -0.08 25.41 4.22
N ALA A 350 -1.09 24.88 4.91
CA ALA A 350 -2.47 25.26 4.69
C ALA A 350 -2.64 26.78 4.80
N GLN A 351 -3.27 27.40 3.79
CA GLN A 351 -3.62 28.83 3.74
C GLN A 351 -2.45 29.77 4.01
N ALA A 352 -1.23 29.40 3.60
CA ALA A 352 0.00 30.14 3.89
C ALA A 352 0.28 30.33 5.40
N SER A 353 -0.26 29.44 6.25
CA SER A 353 0.07 29.40 7.66
C SER A 353 1.46 28.84 7.91
N SER A 354 2.04 29.12 9.08
CA SER A 354 3.30 28.51 9.52
C SER A 354 3.15 27.03 9.94
N ARG A 355 1.93 26.48 9.92
CA ARG A 355 1.65 25.11 10.33
C ARG A 355 1.64 24.20 9.10
N GLN A 356 2.46 23.15 9.16
CA GLN A 356 2.44 22.08 8.18
C GLN A 356 1.55 20.94 8.66
N SER A 357 0.71 20.42 7.78
CA SER A 357 -0.09 19.22 8.02
C SER A 357 0.03 18.25 6.86
N ARG A 358 0.09 16.95 7.15
CA ARG A 358 -0.02 15.91 6.12
C ARG A 358 -1.48 15.55 5.89
N THR A 359 -1.88 15.43 4.64
CA THR A 359 -3.22 15.00 4.21
C THR A 359 -3.08 13.94 3.13
N PHE A 360 -3.92 12.91 3.18
CA PHE A 360 -4.01 11.88 2.16
C PHE A 360 -5.20 12.18 1.27
N TYR A 361 -4.94 12.39 -0.02
CA TYR A 361 -5.92 12.70 -1.04
C TYR A 361 -6.25 11.43 -1.83
N ILE A 362 -7.53 11.20 -2.07
CA ILE A 362 -8.03 10.08 -2.86
C ILE A 362 -8.80 10.63 -4.06
N THR A 363 -8.36 10.27 -5.25
CA THR A 363 -9.03 10.62 -6.51
C THR A 363 -9.42 9.34 -7.23
N ARG A 364 -10.69 9.21 -7.61
CA ARG A 364 -11.15 8.06 -8.39
C ARG A 364 -10.76 8.24 -9.86
N LEU A 365 -10.33 7.16 -10.50
CA LEU A 365 -10.10 7.14 -11.93
C LEU A 365 -11.37 6.68 -12.64
N GLU A 366 -12.12 7.65 -13.15
CA GLU A 366 -13.29 7.40 -13.97
C GLU A 366 -12.90 7.66 -15.42
N PHE A 367 -12.81 6.58 -16.20
CA PHE A 367 -12.68 6.69 -17.64
C PHE A 367 -14.05 6.34 -18.22
N ASP A 368 -14.83 7.36 -18.52
CA ASP A 368 -16.12 7.15 -19.15
C ASP A 368 -15.93 6.50 -20.54
N ASN A 369 -16.67 5.43 -20.78
CA ASN A 369 -16.89 4.91 -22.14
C ASN A 369 -17.71 5.87 -23.02
N GLN A 370 -18.09 7.03 -22.47
CA GLN A 370 -18.65 8.11 -23.24
C GLN A 370 -17.50 8.98 -23.75
N ILE A 371 -17.19 8.79 -25.03
CA ILE A 371 -16.62 9.83 -25.89
C ILE A 371 -17.64 10.98 -25.87
N GLY A 372 -17.63 11.77 -24.80
CA GLY A 372 -18.28 13.05 -24.72
C GLY A 372 -17.38 14.02 -25.45
N SER A 373 -17.89 14.55 -26.56
CA SER A 373 -17.22 15.51 -27.43
C SER A 373 -16.30 16.46 -26.66
N PRO A 374 -15.11 16.81 -27.19
CA PRO A 374 -14.48 18.04 -26.76
C PRO A 374 -15.47 19.14 -27.15
N MET A 375 -16.23 19.65 -26.19
CA MET A 375 -16.72 21.01 -26.32
C MET A 375 -15.46 21.86 -26.34
N ALA A 376 -14.96 22.07 -27.55
CA ALA A 376 -14.15 23.22 -27.87
C ALA A 376 -15.04 24.44 -27.55
N SER A 377 -15.01 24.87 -26.29
CA SER A 377 -15.38 26.23 -25.94
C SER A 377 -14.32 27.11 -26.57
N THR A 378 -14.72 27.85 -27.60
CA THR A 378 -13.92 28.80 -28.37
C THR A 378 -13.52 30.06 -27.59
N ASP A 379 -13.62 30.03 -26.26
CA ASP A 379 -13.22 31.12 -25.37
C ASP A 379 -11.91 30.75 -24.68
N GLY A 380 -10.99 31.71 -24.59
CA GLY A 380 -9.68 31.54 -23.96
C GLY A 380 -9.76 31.05 -22.50
N PRO A 381 -8.62 30.75 -21.85
CA PRO A 381 -8.61 30.23 -20.50
C PRO A 381 -9.44 31.15 -19.58
N LEU A 382 -10.53 30.61 -19.03
CA LEU A 382 -11.35 31.27 -18.02
C LEU A 382 -10.47 31.41 -16.77
N LEU A 383 -9.67 32.46 -16.68
CA LEU A 383 -8.88 32.73 -15.50
C LEU A 383 -9.80 33.26 -14.40
N PRO A 384 -9.49 33.01 -13.12
CA PRO A 384 -10.35 33.45 -12.02
C PRO A 384 -10.42 34.99 -11.99
N GLU A 385 -11.63 35.53 -11.96
CA GLU A 385 -11.84 36.99 -11.90
C GLU A 385 -11.25 37.57 -10.60
N ASN A 386 -10.45 38.64 -10.70
CA ASN A 386 -9.82 39.36 -9.59
C ASN A 386 -8.67 38.61 -8.85
N ASP A 387 -7.94 37.73 -9.52
CA ASP A 387 -6.75 37.11 -8.91
C ASP A 387 -5.53 38.06 -8.93
N PRO A 388 -4.77 38.20 -7.82
CA PRO A 388 -3.59 39.08 -7.74
C PRO A 388 -2.44 38.70 -8.69
N TYR A 389 -2.44 37.48 -9.22
CA TYR A 389 -1.45 37.00 -10.18
C TYR A 389 -1.79 37.34 -11.63
N LEU A 390 -3.02 37.75 -11.94
CA LEU A 390 -3.42 38.15 -13.30
C LEU A 390 -2.51 39.23 -13.92
N PRO A 391 -2.10 40.29 -13.19
CA PRO A 391 -1.23 41.33 -13.76
C PRO A 391 0.21 40.86 -14.00
N LEU A 392 0.61 39.70 -13.46
CA LEU A 392 1.94 39.13 -13.60
C LEU A 392 2.04 38.14 -14.76
N LEU A 393 0.91 37.78 -15.39
CA LEU A 393 0.89 36.91 -16.56
C LEU A 393 1.39 37.68 -17.78
N ASP A 394 2.41 37.13 -18.44
CA ASP A 394 2.89 37.58 -19.74
C ASP A 394 2.70 36.50 -20.81
N SER A 395 3.19 36.77 -22.02
CA SER A 395 3.08 35.85 -23.16
C SER A 395 3.89 34.55 -23.02
N SER A 396 4.71 34.41 -21.97
CA SER A 396 5.50 33.22 -21.67
C SER A 396 4.83 32.30 -20.63
N ASN A 397 3.76 32.75 -19.97
CA ASN A 397 2.99 31.92 -19.04
C ASN A 397 1.89 31.13 -19.77
N ASP A 398 1.72 29.87 -19.40
CA ASP A 398 0.57 29.04 -19.81
C ASP A 398 -0.33 28.75 -18.59
N PRO A 399 -1.09 29.75 -18.10
CA PRO A 399 -1.83 29.63 -16.85
C PRO A 399 -3.01 28.67 -17.01
N HIS A 400 -2.84 27.44 -16.52
CA HIS A 400 -3.89 26.46 -16.56
C HIS A 400 -4.88 26.67 -15.42
N TRP A 401 -6.14 26.96 -15.76
CA TRP A 401 -7.22 27.02 -14.78
C TRP A 401 -8.29 25.97 -15.04
N LYS A 402 -8.75 25.35 -13.95
CA LYS A 402 -9.99 24.57 -13.89
C LYS A 402 -10.68 24.92 -12.58
N GLU A 403 -12.00 25.04 -12.60
CA GLU A 403 -12.76 25.25 -11.39
C GLU A 403 -12.47 24.14 -10.36
N THR A 404 -12.42 24.51 -9.08
CA THR A 404 -12.23 23.50 -8.02
C THR A 404 -13.45 22.58 -8.02
N PRO A 405 -13.31 21.28 -8.31
CA PRO A 405 -14.45 20.38 -8.29
C PRO A 405 -14.99 20.26 -6.88
N ASP A 406 -16.24 19.80 -6.81
CA ASP A 406 -16.90 19.47 -5.56
C ASP A 406 -16.00 18.58 -4.68
N LEU A 407 -15.66 19.10 -3.50
CA LEU A 407 -14.88 18.37 -2.53
C LEU A 407 -15.83 17.44 -1.76
N TYR A 408 -15.48 16.17 -1.71
CA TYR A 408 -16.21 15.18 -0.93
C TYR A 408 -15.42 14.81 0.32
N SER A 409 -16.11 14.56 1.43
CA SER A 409 -15.46 14.16 2.68
C SER A 409 -14.62 12.88 2.52
N TRP A 410 -15.04 11.96 1.63
CA TRP A 410 -14.31 10.73 1.34
C TRP A 410 -12.99 10.96 0.60
N SER A 411 -12.78 12.09 -0.08
CA SER A 411 -11.57 12.32 -0.89
C SER A 411 -10.37 12.82 -0.09
N GLN A 412 -10.53 13.14 1.20
CA GLN A 412 -9.45 13.69 2.02
C GLN A 412 -9.39 13.11 3.43
N HIS A 413 -8.23 12.61 3.83
CA HIS A 413 -7.95 12.16 5.19
C HIS A 413 -6.79 13.00 5.77
N PRO A 414 -7.05 14.03 6.58
CA PRO A 414 -5.99 14.74 7.29
C PRO A 414 -5.34 13.85 8.35
N GLU A 415 -4.03 13.94 8.51
CA GLU A 415 -3.28 13.18 9.52
C GLU A 415 -3.80 13.44 10.94
N PHE A 416 -4.21 14.67 11.22
CA PHE A 416 -4.75 15.08 12.51
C PHE A 416 -6.13 15.71 12.32
N PRO A 417 -7.12 15.36 13.15
CA PRO A 417 -8.40 16.05 13.14
C PRO A 417 -8.23 17.48 13.65
N LYS A 418 -9.10 18.40 13.19
CA LYS A 418 -9.09 19.82 13.60
C LYS A 418 -9.23 20.01 15.13
N THR A 419 -9.77 19.02 15.83
CA THR A 419 -9.99 19.04 17.28
C THR A 419 -8.74 18.70 18.10
N GLU A 420 -7.66 18.20 17.47
CA GLU A 420 -6.45 17.82 18.19
C GLU A 420 -5.55 19.03 18.46
N THR A 421 -5.38 19.38 19.74
CA THR A 421 -4.70 20.60 20.17
C THR A 421 -3.18 20.49 20.25
N SER A 422 -2.64 19.27 20.38
CA SER A 422 -1.18 19.02 20.46
C SER A 422 -0.80 17.71 19.77
N PRO A 423 -0.88 17.65 18.44
CA PRO A 423 -0.61 16.44 17.68
C PRO A 423 0.85 16.00 17.79
N ARG A 424 1.08 14.72 18.09
CA ARG A 424 2.43 14.13 18.05
C ARG A 424 2.79 13.79 16.60
N SER A 425 3.61 14.63 15.99
CA SER A 425 4.20 14.40 14.67
C SER A 425 5.65 13.91 14.74
N PHE A 426 6.12 13.30 13.67
CA PHE A 426 7.52 12.91 13.49
C PHE A 426 8.10 13.64 12.28
N ILE A 427 9.38 14.02 12.39
CA ILE A 427 10.13 14.60 11.27
C ILE A 427 10.50 13.52 10.27
N LEU A 428 10.76 13.91 9.02
CA LEU A 428 11.04 12.99 7.92
C LEU A 428 12.17 12.01 8.26
N ALA A 429 13.27 12.52 8.83
CA ALA A 429 14.42 11.72 9.20
C ALA A 429 14.10 10.58 10.21
N ARG A 430 13.05 10.74 11.01
CA ARG A 430 12.58 9.75 11.99
C ARG A 430 11.42 8.89 11.48
N THR A 431 10.87 9.19 10.31
CA THR A 431 9.81 8.40 9.68
C THR A 431 10.43 7.56 8.57
N LYS A 432 10.72 6.29 8.86
CA LYS A 432 11.49 5.40 7.97
C LYS A 432 10.65 4.72 6.89
N PHE A 433 9.35 4.60 7.11
CA PHE A 433 8.40 4.11 6.14
C PHE A 433 7.07 4.84 6.33
N ARG A 434 6.34 5.05 5.24
CA ARG A 434 5.04 5.73 5.18
C ARG A 434 4.20 5.03 4.14
N ALA A 435 2.96 4.76 4.45
CA ALA A 435 1.99 4.30 3.48
C ALA A 435 0.58 4.68 3.94
N TYR A 436 -0.31 4.77 2.97
CA TYR A 436 -1.75 4.85 3.22
C TYR A 436 -2.43 3.59 2.70
N SER A 437 -3.23 2.94 3.52
CA SER A 437 -4.10 1.83 3.11
C SER A 437 -5.48 2.38 2.79
N TYR A 438 -5.83 2.44 1.51
CA TYR A 438 -7.17 2.87 1.08
C TYR A 438 -8.25 1.91 1.58
N SER A 439 -7.99 0.60 1.50
CA SER A 439 -8.93 -0.44 1.96
C SER A 439 -9.30 -0.30 3.43
N CYS A 440 -8.35 0.06 4.29
CA CYS A 440 -8.57 0.21 5.72
C CYS A 440 -8.73 1.67 6.18
N THR A 441 -8.81 2.63 5.24
CA THR A 441 -8.92 4.07 5.51
C THR A 441 -7.96 4.56 6.59
N SER A 442 -6.72 4.07 6.54
CA SER A 442 -5.72 4.23 7.60
C SER A 442 -4.34 4.52 7.03
N PHE A 443 -3.59 5.42 7.66
CA PHE A 443 -2.16 5.58 7.38
C PHE A 443 -1.33 4.75 8.35
N LEU A 444 -0.16 4.30 7.91
CA LEU A 444 0.83 3.62 8.74
C LEU A 444 2.20 4.24 8.49
N ASP A 445 2.84 4.67 9.58
CA ASP A 445 4.23 5.09 9.58
C ASP A 445 5.07 4.14 10.45
N LEU A 446 6.26 3.78 9.98
CA LEU A 446 7.31 3.21 10.84
C LEU A 446 8.20 4.36 11.32
N VAL A 447 8.21 4.61 12.63
CA VAL A 447 8.90 5.76 13.22
C VAL A 447 9.95 5.37 14.24
N GLU A 448 11.00 6.17 14.34
CA GLU A 448 12.00 6.14 15.40
C GLU A 448 11.51 6.96 16.61
N ASP A 449 11.10 6.26 17.67
CA ASP A 449 10.59 6.84 18.92
C ASP A 449 11.66 6.84 20.01
N ASP A 450 12.23 8.00 20.28
CA ASP A 450 13.20 8.25 21.34
C ASP A 450 12.59 8.22 22.74
N ARG A 451 11.28 8.45 22.87
CA ARG A 451 10.55 8.41 24.15
C ARG A 451 10.14 7.00 24.57
N CYS A 452 10.41 5.99 23.74
CA CYS A 452 9.89 4.64 23.93
C CYS A 452 10.77 3.79 24.86
N CYS A 453 12.06 3.70 24.55
CA CYS A 453 12.97 2.76 25.22
C CYS A 453 13.86 3.43 26.28
N ASN A 454 13.84 4.77 26.40
CA ASN A 454 14.48 5.59 27.45
C ASN A 454 15.97 5.28 27.75
N ASP A 455 16.66 4.52 26.90
CA ASP A 455 18.08 4.23 27.03
C ASP A 455 18.87 5.07 26.01
N PRO A 456 19.60 6.11 26.47
CA PRO A 456 20.37 6.98 25.59
C PRO A 456 21.57 6.27 24.94
N SER A 457 21.96 5.08 25.43
CA SER A 457 23.03 4.27 24.82
C SER A 457 22.55 3.43 23.64
N GLN A 458 21.24 3.31 23.45
CA GLN A 458 20.60 2.51 22.41
C GLN A 458 19.98 3.40 21.33
N PRO A 459 19.85 2.92 20.09
CA PRO A 459 19.14 3.66 19.07
C PRO A 459 17.65 3.81 19.43
N PRO A 460 16.96 4.87 18.95
CA PRO A 460 15.53 5.03 19.16
C PRO A 460 14.75 3.78 18.71
N CYS A 461 13.69 3.42 19.43
CA CYS A 461 12.95 2.21 19.10
C CYS A 461 11.99 2.45 17.94
N PHE A 462 11.97 1.52 16.98
CA PHE A 462 10.97 1.45 15.94
C PHE A 462 9.60 1.15 16.52
N ARG A 463 8.62 1.94 16.10
CA ARG A 463 7.20 1.75 16.40
C ARG A 463 6.37 2.04 15.16
N LEU A 464 5.27 1.33 15.03
CA LEU A 464 4.19 1.65 14.12
C LEU A 464 3.37 2.78 14.70
N ARG A 465 3.05 3.76 13.87
CA ARG A 465 2.13 4.85 14.15
C ARG A 465 1.00 4.78 13.13
N VAL A 466 -0.23 4.61 13.61
CA VAL A 466 -1.40 4.46 12.75
C VAL A 466 -2.47 5.48 13.16
N GLY A 467 -3.00 6.20 12.17
CA GLY A 467 -4.24 6.96 12.30
C GLY A 467 -5.25 6.48 11.27
N SER A 468 -6.51 6.44 11.66
CA SER A 468 -7.61 5.91 10.87
C SER A 468 -8.82 6.81 10.95
N ARG A 469 -9.67 6.72 9.93
CA ARG A 469 -11.01 7.32 9.95
C ARG A 469 -12.04 6.26 9.59
N ARG A 470 -13.23 6.40 10.14
CA ARG A 470 -14.39 5.57 9.83
C ARG A 470 -15.58 6.42 9.44
N GLU A 471 -16.37 5.92 8.51
CA GLU A 471 -17.64 6.53 8.15
C GLU A 471 -18.61 6.40 9.34
N LEU A 472 -19.27 7.50 9.70
CA LEU A 472 -20.37 7.51 10.65
C LEU A 472 -21.66 7.15 9.88
N GLY A 473 -22.44 6.20 10.41
CA GLY A 473 -23.77 5.90 9.90
C GLY A 473 -24.75 7.08 10.05
N LEU A 474 -25.98 6.90 9.52
CA LEU A 474 -27.05 7.91 9.43
C LEU A 474 -27.07 8.92 10.59
N ASP A 475 -27.01 10.20 10.20
CA ASP A 475 -26.90 11.38 11.06
C ASP A 475 -27.91 11.37 12.22
N VAL A 476 -27.40 11.22 13.46
CA VAL A 476 -28.14 11.67 14.64
C VAL A 476 -27.98 13.18 14.65
N SER A 477 -28.98 13.85 14.08
CA SER A 477 -29.13 15.29 14.06
C SER A 477 -28.65 15.86 15.39
N GLN A 478 -27.65 16.74 15.35
CA GLN A 478 -27.14 17.44 16.52
C GLN A 478 -28.32 18.00 17.31
N THR A 479 -28.58 17.41 18.48
CA THR A 479 -29.59 17.92 19.39
C THR A 479 -29.16 19.31 19.86
N ASN A 480 -29.74 20.34 19.25
CA ASN A 480 -29.89 21.71 19.74
C ASN A 480 -28.74 22.26 20.61
N SER A 481 -27.62 22.66 20.00
CA SER A 481 -26.75 23.66 20.63
C SER A 481 -27.19 25.06 20.20
N LYS A 482 -28.13 25.65 20.94
CA LYS A 482 -28.40 27.10 20.89
C LYS A 482 -27.19 27.84 21.48
N GLY A 483 -26.26 28.27 20.63
CA GLY A 483 -25.15 29.13 21.00
C GLY A 483 -24.67 29.94 19.80
N LYS A 484 -24.50 31.26 19.97
CA LYS A 484 -23.93 32.13 18.94
C LYS A 484 -22.44 31.78 18.75
N ALA A 485 -22.12 30.96 17.76
CA ALA A 485 -20.75 30.77 17.31
C ALA A 485 -20.25 32.04 16.61
N ARG A 486 -18.99 32.41 16.85
CA ARG A 486 -18.32 33.52 16.17
C ARG A 486 -18.13 33.15 14.70
N ALA A 487 -18.58 34.02 13.80
CA ALA A 487 -18.20 33.97 12.40
C ALA A 487 -16.69 34.25 12.29
N ASN A 488 -15.92 33.22 11.96
CA ASN A 488 -14.63 33.27 11.26
C ASN A 488 -14.09 31.84 11.20
N ASP A 489 -14.48 31.13 10.16
CA ASP A 489 -13.64 30.13 9.48
C ASP A 489 -14.37 29.82 8.18
N THR A 490 -13.72 30.10 7.04
CA THR A 490 -14.21 29.65 5.74
C THR A 490 -14.14 28.13 5.76
N GLU A 491 -15.25 27.49 6.11
CA GLU A 491 -15.39 26.04 6.08
C GLU A 491 -15.03 25.54 4.68
N SER A 492 -14.27 24.46 4.61
CA SER A 492 -14.26 23.63 3.41
C SER A 492 -15.65 23.00 3.34
N THR A 493 -16.61 23.69 2.71
CA THR A 493 -17.96 23.18 2.50
C THR A 493 -17.84 21.97 1.58
N PHE A 494 -17.84 20.77 2.16
CA PHE A 494 -17.93 19.55 1.39
C PHE A 494 -19.32 19.50 0.76
N MET A 495 -19.42 19.03 -0.48
CA MET A 495 -20.71 18.92 -1.16
C MET A 495 -21.58 17.79 -0.60
N ASP A 496 -20.94 16.80 0.04
CA ASP A 496 -21.65 15.74 0.73
C ASP A 496 -21.68 15.99 2.25
N ASP A 497 -22.78 16.59 2.72
CA ASP A 497 -23.10 16.70 4.15
C ASP A 497 -23.53 15.35 4.78
N LYS A 498 -23.79 14.31 3.98
CA LYS A 498 -24.33 13.04 4.50
C LYS A 498 -23.25 12.11 5.04
N THR A 499 -22.07 12.11 4.44
CA THR A 499 -20.98 11.21 4.83
C THR A 499 -20.04 11.91 5.80
N GLN A 500 -20.26 11.70 7.11
CA GLN A 500 -19.36 12.19 8.14
C GLN A 500 -18.30 11.13 8.48
N TYR A 501 -17.09 11.58 8.80
CA TYR A 501 -16.03 10.70 9.26
C TYR A 501 -15.71 10.95 10.73
N GLN A 502 -15.64 9.87 11.50
CA GLN A 502 -15.04 9.88 12.81
C GLN A 502 -13.56 9.50 12.70
N TYR A 503 -12.70 10.35 13.24
CA TYR A 503 -11.26 10.13 13.30
C TYR A 503 -10.91 9.37 14.57
N SER A 504 -10.26 8.22 14.41
CA SER A 504 -9.71 7.46 15.53
C SER A 504 -8.47 8.18 16.08
N PRO A 505 -8.23 8.13 17.40
CA PRO A 505 -6.97 8.62 17.97
C PRO A 505 -5.78 7.89 17.34
N ILE A 506 -4.73 8.62 17.01
CA ILE A 506 -3.49 8.02 16.51
C ILE A 506 -2.91 7.08 17.56
N ARG A 507 -2.66 5.83 17.16
CA ARG A 507 -2.13 4.77 18.02
C ARG A 507 -0.67 4.50 17.68
N MET A 508 0.08 4.10 18.72
CA MET A 508 1.49 3.74 18.61
C MET A 508 1.69 2.31 19.12
N TRP A 509 2.25 1.43 18.29
CA TRP A 509 2.48 0.03 18.61
C TRP A 509 3.90 -0.42 18.26
N PRO A 510 4.54 -1.29 19.05
CA PRO A 510 4.10 -1.80 20.35
C PRO A 510 4.07 -0.68 21.41
N PRO A 511 3.43 -0.91 22.57
CA PRO A 511 3.58 -0.05 23.74
C PRO A 511 5.07 0.12 24.14
N PRO A 512 5.44 1.10 24.99
CA PRO A 512 6.81 1.23 25.49
C PRO A 512 7.33 -0.06 26.15
N ALA A 513 8.61 -0.39 25.91
CA ALA A 513 9.22 -1.65 26.34
C ALA A 513 9.12 -1.92 27.86
N SER A 514 8.97 -0.86 28.66
CA SER A 514 8.80 -0.92 30.10
C SER A 514 7.42 -1.41 30.57
N VAL A 515 6.42 -1.47 29.69
CA VAL A 515 5.02 -1.77 30.08
C VAL A 515 4.83 -3.22 30.51
N CYS A 516 5.37 -4.18 29.75
CA CYS A 516 5.21 -5.60 30.04
C CYS A 516 6.24 -6.47 29.28
N PRO A 517 6.46 -7.74 29.67
CA PRO A 517 7.40 -8.64 29.00
C PRO A 517 7.14 -8.79 27.49
N CYS A 518 5.88 -8.85 27.06
CA CYS A 518 5.51 -8.98 25.66
C CYS A 518 5.85 -7.74 24.84
N SER A 519 5.69 -6.55 25.45
CA SER A 519 6.14 -5.31 24.81
C SER A 519 7.66 -5.31 24.65
N LYS A 520 8.42 -5.72 25.68
CA LYS A 520 9.88 -5.88 25.57
C LYS A 520 10.29 -6.86 24.46
N ARG A 521 9.59 -8.00 24.36
CA ARG A 521 9.80 -8.99 23.29
C ARG A 521 9.50 -8.41 21.90
N LEU A 522 8.36 -7.73 21.75
CA LEU A 522 7.99 -7.03 20.52
C LEU A 522 9.04 -6.00 20.11
N HIS A 523 9.60 -5.24 21.06
CA HIS A 523 10.71 -4.34 20.74
C HIS A 523 11.95 -5.08 20.23
N GLY A 524 12.27 -6.25 20.77
CA GLY A 524 13.34 -7.11 20.25
C GLY A 524 13.09 -7.63 18.83
N ILE A 525 11.83 -7.85 18.47
CA ILE A 525 11.42 -8.28 17.11
C ILE A 525 11.46 -7.11 16.13
N LEU A 526 10.91 -5.94 16.50
CA LEU A 526 10.86 -4.76 15.62
C LEU A 526 12.21 -4.05 15.51
N ASN A 527 13.09 -4.19 16.51
CA ASN A 527 14.43 -3.61 16.54
C ASN A 527 15.49 -4.73 16.57
N PRO A 528 15.56 -5.57 15.52
CA PRO A 528 16.48 -6.69 15.52
C PRO A 528 17.94 -6.20 15.52
N PRO A 529 18.87 -6.96 16.11
CA PRO A 529 20.29 -6.69 15.98
C PRO A 529 20.70 -6.80 14.51
N LEU A 530 21.54 -5.87 14.05
CA LEU A 530 22.02 -5.88 12.66
C LEU A 530 23.09 -6.97 12.46
N PRO A 531 22.99 -7.81 11.41
CA PRO A 531 23.95 -8.88 11.16
C PRO A 531 25.40 -8.41 10.96
N SER A 532 25.59 -7.24 10.33
CA SER A 532 26.89 -6.75 9.88
C SER A 532 27.61 -5.82 10.88
N GLY A 533 27.17 -5.75 12.14
CA GLY A 533 27.89 -4.97 13.18
C GLY A 533 28.00 -3.46 12.93
N GLY A 534 27.12 -2.89 12.09
CA GLY A 534 27.12 -1.47 11.74
C GLY A 534 26.77 -0.56 12.93
N GLN A 535 27.06 0.75 12.79
CA GLN A 535 26.75 1.72 13.84
C GLN A 535 25.24 1.66 14.19
N PRO A 536 24.88 1.46 15.46
CA PRO A 536 23.49 1.19 15.85
C PRO A 536 22.53 2.36 15.54
N HIS A 537 23.05 3.58 15.41
CA HIS A 537 22.27 4.79 15.23
C HIS A 537 21.95 5.14 13.77
N SER A 538 22.65 4.54 12.81
CA SER A 538 22.34 4.73 11.39
C SER A 538 21.68 3.46 10.89
N ARG A 539 20.38 3.52 10.61
CA ARG A 539 19.59 2.39 10.09
C ARG A 539 18.83 2.84 8.86
N SER A 540 18.91 2.04 7.79
CA SER A 540 18.04 2.19 6.62
C SER A 540 16.93 1.15 6.66
N VAL A 541 15.75 1.53 6.18
CA VAL A 541 14.59 0.65 6.13
C VAL A 541 14.02 0.65 4.74
N THR A 542 13.64 -0.53 4.27
CA THR A 542 12.79 -0.73 3.10
C THR A 542 11.56 -1.47 3.57
N GLY A 543 10.37 -0.99 3.22
CA GLY A 543 9.11 -1.56 3.69
C GLY A 543 8.11 -1.70 2.56
N VAL A 544 7.16 -2.62 2.73
CA VAL A 544 5.99 -2.80 1.89
C VAL A 544 4.80 -3.07 2.81
N LEU A 545 3.70 -2.36 2.56
CA LEU A 545 2.42 -2.55 3.24
C LEU A 545 1.41 -3.04 2.21
N ASP A 546 0.73 -4.15 2.52
CA ASP A 546 -0.50 -4.54 1.84
C ASP A 546 -1.70 -4.48 2.81
N GLU A 547 -2.83 -5.04 2.43
CA GLU A 547 -4.05 -5.02 3.24
C GLU A 547 -4.05 -5.96 4.46
N ARG A 548 -3.04 -6.83 4.61
CA ARG A 548 -2.93 -7.84 5.67
C ARG A 548 -1.65 -7.74 6.50
N CYS A 549 -0.56 -7.26 5.93
CA CYS A 549 0.78 -7.36 6.46
C CYS A 549 1.60 -6.12 6.17
N PHE A 550 2.43 -5.76 7.14
CA PHE A 550 3.55 -4.85 6.94
C PHE A 550 4.86 -5.63 7.03
N VAL A 551 5.61 -5.65 5.95
CA VAL A 551 6.92 -6.31 5.87
C VAL A 551 7.99 -5.27 5.68
N PHE A 552 9.02 -5.29 6.51
CA PHE A 552 10.14 -4.36 6.38
C PHE A 552 11.48 -5.03 6.64
N MET A 553 12.50 -4.53 5.97
CA MET A 553 13.89 -4.92 6.16
C MET A 553 14.64 -3.78 6.82
N VAL A 554 15.37 -4.09 7.89
CA VAL A 554 16.30 -3.17 8.56
C VAL A 554 17.72 -3.51 8.16
N LYS A 555 18.45 -2.53 7.64
CA LYS A 555 19.88 -2.60 7.31
C LYS A 555 20.67 -1.57 8.09
N ALA A 556 21.98 -1.79 8.21
CA ALA A 556 22.89 -0.73 8.60
C ALA A 556 22.73 0.47 7.65
N GLY A 557 22.80 1.68 8.20
CA GLY A 557 22.75 2.90 7.42
C GLY A 557 24.05 3.11 6.64
N ARG A 558 23.93 3.81 5.52
CA ARG A 558 25.03 4.00 4.56
C ARG A 558 26.22 4.68 5.24
N SER A 559 27.40 4.06 5.15
CA SER A 559 28.66 4.74 5.41
C SER A 559 29.08 5.50 4.15
N TYR A 560 29.73 6.66 4.29
CA TYR A 560 30.29 7.37 3.13
C TYR A 560 31.46 6.55 2.55
N GLY A 561 31.18 5.65 1.59
CA GLY A 561 32.19 4.89 0.83
C GLY A 561 31.81 3.43 0.57
N SER A 562 31.84 3.04 -0.73
CA SER A 562 31.51 1.73 -1.33
C SER A 562 30.00 1.36 -1.40
N SER A 563 29.61 0.69 -2.50
CA SER A 563 28.23 0.25 -2.77
C SER A 563 27.87 -0.90 -1.81
N ASP A 564 27.13 -0.55 -0.76
CA ASP A 564 26.59 -1.44 0.28
C ASP A 564 25.38 -2.26 -0.20
N ASP A 565 25.17 -2.41 -1.52
CA ASP A 565 23.99 -3.10 -2.08
C ASP A 565 23.90 -4.57 -1.63
N ASN A 566 25.02 -5.15 -1.20
CA ASN A 566 25.13 -6.50 -0.68
C ASN A 566 25.10 -6.62 0.86
N THR A 567 24.78 -5.54 1.58
CA THR A 567 24.64 -5.61 3.05
C THR A 567 23.41 -6.43 3.45
N LEU A 568 23.62 -7.40 4.35
CA LEU A 568 22.54 -8.22 4.89
C LEU A 568 21.66 -7.40 5.83
N GLY A 569 20.36 -7.39 5.55
CA GLY A 569 19.33 -6.84 6.40
C GLY A 569 18.53 -7.92 7.11
N THR A 570 17.86 -7.54 8.19
CA THR A 570 16.89 -8.41 8.90
C THR A 570 15.49 -8.06 8.45
N ILE A 571 14.70 -9.07 8.08
CA ILE A 571 13.32 -8.92 7.61
C ILE A 571 12.36 -9.20 8.76
N VAL A 572 11.45 -8.27 9.00
CA VAL A 572 10.42 -8.33 10.02
C VAL A 572 9.05 -8.29 9.34
N VAL A 573 8.15 -9.16 9.79
CA VAL A 573 6.75 -9.23 9.34
C VAL A 573 5.86 -8.87 10.52
N VAL A 574 4.92 -7.95 10.29
CA VAL A 574 3.82 -7.64 11.21
C VAL A 574 2.52 -7.99 10.52
N ASP A 575 1.80 -8.97 11.05
CA ASP A 575 0.57 -9.50 10.46
C ASP A 575 -0.66 -8.94 11.21
N PHE A 576 -1.55 -8.31 10.45
CA PHE A 576 -2.83 -7.78 10.91
C PHE A 576 -3.98 -8.77 10.70
N SER A 577 -3.74 -9.93 10.09
CA SER A 577 -4.73 -11.00 9.95
C SER A 577 -4.60 -12.03 11.07
N ARG A 578 -5.73 -12.61 11.50
CA ARG A 578 -5.73 -13.68 12.51
C ARG A 578 -5.30 -15.00 11.86
N SER A 579 -4.34 -15.70 12.48
CA SER A 579 -3.93 -17.04 12.05
C SER A 579 -5.11 -18.02 12.05
N GLN A 580 -5.30 -18.75 10.93
CA GLN A 580 -6.39 -19.72 10.78
C GLN A 580 -6.28 -20.90 11.77
N GLN A 581 -5.10 -21.20 12.30
CA GLN A 581 -4.89 -22.29 13.27
C GLN A 581 -5.74 -22.13 14.55
N HIS A 582 -6.14 -20.91 14.88
CA HIS A 582 -6.96 -20.62 16.06
C HIS A 582 -8.46 -20.83 15.85
N LEU A 583 -8.96 -20.89 14.61
CA LEU A 583 -10.38 -21.07 14.32
C LEU A 583 -10.81 -22.54 14.49
N ASP A 584 -9.98 -23.50 14.07
CA ASP A 584 -10.27 -24.94 14.16
C ASP A 584 -10.35 -25.44 15.62
N ASN A 585 -9.56 -24.85 16.52
CA ASN A 585 -9.57 -25.21 17.95
C ASN A 585 -10.80 -24.71 18.71
N SER A 586 -11.61 -23.83 18.11
CA SER A 586 -12.88 -23.37 18.72
C SER A 586 -14.09 -24.24 18.36
N ALA A 587 -13.94 -25.16 17.40
CA ALA A 587 -15.01 -26.04 16.91
C ALA A 587 -14.90 -27.51 17.40
N SER A 588 -13.77 -27.93 17.98
CA SER A 588 -13.62 -29.29 18.51
C SER A 588 -13.93 -29.35 20.00
N SER A 589 -15.18 -29.70 20.32
CA SER A 589 -15.55 -30.14 21.66
C SER A 589 -14.79 -31.42 22.03
N ALA A 590 -13.96 -31.32 23.06
CA ALA A 590 -13.54 -32.37 24.00
C ALA A 590 -13.31 -33.79 23.42
N SER A 591 -12.05 -34.15 23.18
CA SER A 591 -11.59 -35.51 23.49
C SER A 591 -10.29 -35.41 24.30
N MET A 592 -10.37 -35.81 25.56
CA MET A 592 -9.18 -35.97 26.41
C MET A 592 -8.40 -37.19 25.91
N SER A 593 -7.28 -36.96 25.23
CA SER A 593 -6.19 -37.93 25.21
C SER A 593 -5.02 -37.34 25.98
N ARG A 594 -4.71 -37.95 27.13
CA ARG A 594 -3.53 -37.66 27.92
C ARG A 594 -2.32 -38.22 27.18
N CYS A 595 -1.55 -37.36 26.54
CA CYS A 595 -0.15 -37.64 26.26
C CYS A 595 0.69 -36.81 27.22
N ASP A 596 1.19 -37.48 28.27
CA ASP A 596 2.29 -37.01 29.10
C ASP A 596 3.56 -36.99 28.24
N SER A 597 3.83 -35.85 27.61
CA SER A 597 5.16 -35.52 27.11
C SER A 597 5.53 -34.14 27.63
N LYS A 598 6.62 -34.11 28.40
CA LYS A 598 7.30 -32.95 28.99
C LYS A 598 7.11 -31.68 28.14
N MET A 599 6.43 -30.69 28.72
CA MET A 599 6.46 -29.30 28.27
C MET A 599 7.88 -28.76 28.46
N GLU A 600 8.72 -28.88 27.43
CA GLU A 600 9.73 -27.85 27.21
C GLU A 600 9.02 -26.70 26.49
N ASP A 601 8.98 -25.56 27.17
CA ASP A 601 8.39 -24.29 26.74
C ASP A 601 9.20 -23.77 25.54
N ASP A 602 8.85 -24.19 24.32
CA ASP A 602 9.46 -23.79 23.04
C ASP A 602 9.12 -22.31 22.72
N PHE A 603 9.69 -21.38 23.47
CA PHE A 603 9.54 -19.95 23.22
C PHE A 603 10.58 -19.46 22.21
N SER A 604 10.14 -19.14 20.99
CA SER A 604 11.00 -18.43 20.03
C SER A 604 11.04 -16.93 20.35
N PRO A 605 12.20 -16.36 20.74
CA PRO A 605 12.34 -14.92 20.99
C PRO A 605 12.14 -14.07 19.72
N ALA A 606 12.17 -14.70 18.54
CA ALA A 606 12.07 -14.07 17.24
C ALA A 606 10.62 -13.94 16.71
N SER A 607 9.63 -14.48 17.40
CA SER A 607 8.21 -14.37 17.03
C SER A 607 7.35 -13.91 18.21
N TRP A 608 6.18 -13.37 17.94
CA TRP A 608 5.13 -13.03 18.90
C TRP A 608 3.78 -13.20 18.22
N GLU A 609 2.81 -13.74 18.95
CA GLU A 609 1.45 -13.95 18.46
C GLU A 609 0.45 -13.51 19.54
N TRP A 610 -0.64 -12.90 19.08
CA TRP A 610 -1.74 -12.47 19.92
C TRP A 610 -2.56 -13.66 20.36
N VAL A 611 -2.93 -13.67 21.64
CA VAL A 611 -3.85 -14.66 22.22
C VAL A 611 -4.98 -13.97 22.99
N PRO A 612 -6.19 -14.57 23.05
CA PRO A 612 -7.27 -14.03 23.85
C PRO A 612 -6.85 -13.77 25.30
N GLY A 613 -7.20 -12.59 25.81
CA GLY A 613 -6.84 -12.18 27.18
C GLY A 613 -5.40 -11.68 27.35
N LEU A 614 -4.62 -11.54 26.27
CA LEU A 614 -3.26 -11.03 26.32
C LEU A 614 -3.16 -9.66 27.02
N GLU A 615 -4.10 -8.76 26.79
CA GLU A 615 -4.11 -7.45 27.46
C GLU A 615 -4.16 -7.58 28.98
N LYS A 616 -5.01 -8.48 29.51
CA LYS A 616 -5.08 -8.75 30.96
C LYS A 616 -3.76 -9.31 31.47
N ARG A 617 -3.14 -10.23 30.72
CA ARG A 617 -1.83 -10.81 31.05
C ARG A 617 -0.71 -9.77 31.00
N CYS A 618 -0.74 -8.85 30.04
CA CYS A 618 0.23 -7.76 29.94
C CYS A 618 0.13 -6.84 31.15
N ARG A 619 -1.08 -6.45 31.54
CA ARG A 619 -1.32 -5.64 32.75
C ARG A 619 -0.88 -6.35 34.03
N ALA A 620 -1.02 -7.68 34.08
CA ALA A 620 -0.57 -8.50 35.20
C ALA A 620 0.94 -8.85 35.16
N GLY A 621 1.65 -8.50 34.08
CA GLY A 621 3.05 -8.89 33.87
C GLY A 621 3.29 -10.39 33.64
N THR A 622 2.22 -11.18 33.46
CA THR A 622 2.26 -12.64 33.28
C THR A 622 2.16 -13.05 31.81
N CYS A 623 2.29 -12.10 30.91
CA CYS A 623 2.32 -12.36 29.47
C CYS A 623 3.69 -12.93 29.11
N ARG A 624 3.73 -13.81 28.11
CA ARG A 624 4.94 -14.52 27.67
C ARG A 624 5.17 -14.23 26.20
#